data_AF-A0A951MTT0-F1
#
_entry.id   AF-A0A951MTT0-F1
#
_cell.length_a   1.000
_cell.length_b   1.000
_cell.length_c   1.000
_cell.angle_alpha   90.00
_cell.angle_beta   90.00
_cell.angle_gamma   90.00
#
_symmetry.space_group_name_H-M   'P 1'
#
loop_
_entity.id
_entity.type
_entity.pdbx_description
1 polymer ?
#
loop_
_entity_poly.entity_id
_entity_poly.type
_entity_poly.pdbx_seq_one_letter_code
_entity_poly.pdbx_strand_id
1 'polypeptide(L)'
;MDFRALPLERLRAMADDPKNEGLRPVLLRRIADVEGAPLPRLFPSSMPALGPAAEPKAAATAAVPSEHDIQVEVIRWAKANVEAFPELALLHAIPNFARMAHAGKNAFRREEGMEPGVPDLHLPVARGGWFSLYIEMKRLRPRATKTKGVVLEPTRCTPDQQRWHGMLAAHGNRVAVCYTANEAVKLLRDYLTQEGSRNG
;
A
#
# COMPACT_ATOMS: atom_id res chain seq x y z
N MET A 1 -0.68 10.14 -5.87
CA MET A 1 -0.09 11.48 -6.08
C MET A 1 0.92 11.68 -4.96
N ASP A 2 2.18 12.04 -5.25
CA ASP A 2 3.18 12.23 -4.17
C ASP A 2 3.07 13.63 -3.57
N PHE A 3 2.42 13.73 -2.41
CA PHE A 3 2.23 14.99 -1.69
C PHE A 3 3.53 15.61 -1.16
N ARG A 4 4.64 14.84 -1.13
CA ARG A 4 5.94 15.34 -0.67
C ARG A 4 6.62 16.25 -1.69
N ALA A 5 6.27 16.11 -2.96
CA ALA A 5 6.83 16.87 -4.09
C ALA A 5 5.97 18.08 -4.51
N LEU A 6 4.85 18.34 -3.82
CA LEU A 6 3.98 19.47 -4.14
C LEU A 6 4.45 20.74 -3.42
N PRO A 7 4.43 21.91 -4.09
CA PRO A 7 4.77 23.17 -3.45
C PRO A 7 3.70 23.56 -2.41
N LEU A 8 4.10 24.37 -1.43
CA LEU A 8 3.26 24.72 -0.28
C LEU A 8 1.94 25.38 -0.69
N GLU A 9 1.95 26.25 -1.71
CA GLU A 9 0.71 26.86 -2.21
C GLU A 9 -0.27 25.82 -2.76
N ARG A 10 0.24 24.74 -3.37
CA ARG A 10 -0.60 23.66 -3.90
C ARG A 10 -1.19 22.82 -2.78
N LEU A 11 -0.42 22.55 -1.74
CA LEU A 11 -0.89 21.82 -0.55
C LEU A 11 -2.01 22.58 0.17
N ARG A 12 -1.87 23.90 0.34
CA ARG A 12 -2.90 24.77 0.94
C ARG A 12 -4.17 24.82 0.09
N ALA A 13 -4.04 25.05 -1.22
CA ALA A 13 -5.17 25.04 -2.14
C ALA A 13 -5.91 23.68 -2.14
N MET A 14 -5.18 22.58 -2.00
CA MET A 14 -5.79 21.25 -1.86
C MET A 14 -6.46 21.05 -0.50
N ALA A 15 -5.92 21.61 0.58
CA ALA A 15 -6.52 21.50 1.92
C ALA A 15 -7.86 22.25 2.01
N ASP A 16 -8.00 23.34 1.27
CA ASP A 16 -9.20 24.19 1.22
C ASP A 16 -10.25 23.74 0.21
N ASP A 17 -9.93 22.79 -0.68
CA ASP A 17 -10.90 22.21 -1.61
C ASP A 17 -11.84 21.23 -0.88
N PRO A 18 -13.17 21.46 -0.87
CA PRO A 18 -14.14 20.56 -0.24
C PRO A 18 -14.09 19.13 -0.78
N LYS A 19 -13.62 18.93 -2.02
CA LYS A 19 -13.43 17.59 -2.61
C LYS A 19 -12.32 16.79 -1.92
N ASN A 20 -11.47 17.46 -1.15
CA ASN A 20 -10.36 16.87 -0.41
C ASN A 20 -10.61 16.88 1.11
N GLU A 21 -11.85 17.02 1.58
CA GLU A 21 -12.17 17.03 3.02
C GLU A 21 -11.56 15.84 3.76
N GLY A 22 -11.65 14.64 3.19
CA GLY A 22 -11.03 13.45 3.76
C GLY A 22 -9.48 13.46 3.77
N LEU A 23 -8.83 14.31 2.98
CA LEU A 23 -7.37 14.47 2.95
C LEU A 23 -6.89 15.66 3.79
N ARG A 24 -7.79 16.53 4.24
CA ARG A 24 -7.47 17.77 4.95
C ARG A 24 -6.56 17.57 6.16
N PRO A 25 -6.76 16.57 7.06
CA PRO A 25 -5.84 16.35 8.19
C PRO A 25 -4.40 16.03 7.75
N VAL A 26 -4.24 15.30 6.65
CA VAL A 26 -2.94 14.90 6.11
C VAL A 26 -2.25 16.05 5.38
N LEU A 27 -3.01 16.86 4.65
CA LEU A 27 -2.51 18.07 4.00
C LEU A 27 -2.07 19.10 5.04
N LEU A 28 -2.85 19.31 6.11
CA LEU A 28 -2.50 20.22 7.21
C LEU A 28 -1.26 19.74 7.97
N ARG A 29 -1.12 18.43 8.22
CA ARG A 29 0.09 17.88 8.82
C ARG A 29 1.31 18.13 7.93
N ARG A 30 1.19 17.89 6.61
CA ARG A 30 2.28 18.16 5.68
C ARG A 30 2.65 19.65 5.60
N ILE A 31 1.65 20.54 5.64
CA ILE A 31 1.85 21.99 5.72
C ILE A 31 2.64 22.34 6.98
N ALA A 32 2.25 21.81 8.15
CA ALA A 32 2.95 22.02 9.41
C ALA A 32 4.40 21.47 9.41
N ASP A 33 4.63 20.33 8.75
CA ASP A 33 5.97 19.74 8.59
C ASP A 33 6.87 20.61 7.68
N VAL A 34 6.31 21.26 6.66
CA VAL A 34 7.03 22.20 5.77
C VAL A 34 7.28 23.54 6.47
N GLU A 35 6.36 23.98 7.31
CA GLU A 35 6.42 25.25 8.05
C GLU A 35 7.23 25.16 9.35
N GLY A 36 7.74 23.98 9.71
CA GLY A 36 8.72 23.82 10.78
C GLY A 36 8.16 23.66 12.20
N ALA A 37 6.93 23.15 12.37
CA ALA A 37 6.47 22.74 13.71
C ALA A 37 7.33 21.56 14.21
N PRO A 38 7.90 21.60 15.43
CA PRO A 38 8.82 20.56 15.88
C PRO A 38 8.07 19.29 16.26
N LEU A 39 8.46 18.18 15.64
CA LEU A 39 8.23 16.83 16.17
C LEU A 39 9.57 16.26 16.65
N PRO A 40 9.57 15.35 17.65
CA PRO A 40 10.77 14.61 18.01
C PRO A 40 11.28 13.85 16.79
N ARG A 41 12.54 14.09 16.41
CA ARG A 41 13.20 13.43 15.28
C ARG A 41 13.35 11.95 15.59
N LEU A 42 12.64 11.08 14.86
CA LEU A 42 12.82 9.63 14.92
C LEU A 42 13.34 9.00 13.63
N PHE A 43 13.74 9.76 12.60
CA PHE A 43 14.17 9.15 11.33
C PHE A 43 15.32 9.86 10.63
N PRO A 44 16.24 9.10 10.00
CA PRO A 44 17.30 9.64 9.16
C PRO A 44 16.75 10.25 7.85
N SER A 45 17.49 11.21 7.33
CA SER A 45 17.09 12.25 6.39
C SER A 45 17.07 11.87 4.90
N SER A 46 16.87 10.60 4.55
CA SER A 46 16.79 10.22 3.12
C SER A 46 15.77 9.12 2.85
N MET A 47 14.68 9.50 2.21
CA MET A 47 13.75 8.61 1.54
C MET A 47 14.42 8.05 0.27
N PRO A 48 14.63 6.73 0.12
CA PRO A 48 14.98 6.19 -1.19
C PRO A 48 13.80 6.40 -2.15
N ALA A 49 14.12 6.81 -3.38
CA ALA A 49 13.14 7.01 -4.43
C ALA A 49 12.43 5.69 -4.80
N LEU A 50 11.11 5.79 -5.01
CA LEU A 50 10.27 4.70 -5.49
C LEU A 50 10.55 4.46 -6.98
N GLY A 51 11.42 3.50 -7.31
CA GLY A 51 11.51 2.97 -8.67
C GLY A 51 10.44 1.90 -8.90
N PRO A 52 9.86 1.78 -10.11
CA PRO A 52 9.05 0.61 -10.43
C PRO A 52 9.93 -0.65 -10.37
N ALA A 53 9.49 -1.67 -9.64
CA ALA A 53 10.07 -2.99 -9.75
C ALA A 53 9.83 -3.54 -11.16
N ALA A 54 10.84 -4.21 -11.71
CA ALA A 54 10.96 -4.64 -13.10
C ALA A 54 9.73 -5.40 -13.65
N GLU A 55 9.52 -5.29 -14.96
CA GLU A 55 8.47 -5.97 -15.72
C GLU A 55 8.55 -7.50 -15.59
N PRO A 56 7.44 -8.20 -15.31
CA PRO A 56 7.44 -9.66 -15.33
C PRO A 56 7.41 -10.19 -16.77
N LYS A 57 8.31 -11.12 -17.06
CA LYS A 57 8.29 -11.98 -18.25
C LYS A 57 7.83 -13.37 -17.79
N ALA A 58 6.65 -13.83 -18.20
CA ALA A 58 6.28 -15.25 -18.06
C ALA A 58 5.21 -15.71 -19.05
N ALA A 59 5.34 -16.99 -19.39
CA ALA A 59 4.74 -17.73 -20.48
C ALA A 59 3.36 -18.35 -20.17
N ALA A 60 2.63 -18.60 -21.26
CA ALA A 60 1.66 -19.67 -21.59
C ALA A 60 0.62 -20.16 -20.55
N THR A 61 -0.66 -19.90 -20.91
CA THR A 61 -1.87 -20.76 -20.77
C THR A 61 -2.43 -21.16 -19.39
N ALA A 62 -2.18 -20.38 -18.33
CA ALA A 62 -3.02 -20.39 -17.13
C ALA A 62 -3.94 -19.16 -17.09
N ALA A 63 -5.18 -19.31 -16.58
CA ALA A 63 -6.06 -18.17 -16.34
C ALA A 63 -5.35 -17.15 -15.44
N VAL A 64 -5.46 -15.85 -15.76
CA VAL A 64 -4.77 -14.79 -15.01
C VAL A 64 -5.28 -14.79 -13.56
N PRO A 65 -4.41 -14.97 -12.55
CA PRO A 65 -4.83 -15.07 -11.15
C PRO A 65 -5.68 -13.88 -10.70
N SER A 66 -6.67 -14.14 -9.84
CA SER A 66 -7.43 -13.07 -9.19
C SER A 66 -6.62 -12.42 -8.06
N GLU A 67 -7.01 -11.21 -7.64
CA GLU A 67 -6.40 -10.54 -6.47
C GLU A 67 -6.48 -11.42 -5.21
N HIS A 68 -7.58 -12.18 -5.07
CA HIS A 68 -7.75 -13.17 -4.00
C HIS A 68 -6.72 -14.29 -4.08
N ASP A 69 -6.56 -14.93 -5.24
CA ASP A 69 -5.64 -16.06 -5.41
C ASP A 69 -4.20 -15.64 -5.10
N ILE A 70 -3.81 -14.46 -5.59
CA ILE A 70 -2.48 -13.89 -5.36
C ILE A 70 -2.28 -13.65 -3.84
N GLN A 71 -3.25 -13.05 -3.15
CA GLN A 71 -3.15 -12.82 -1.71
C GLN A 71 -3.08 -14.11 -0.91
N VAL A 72 -3.85 -15.14 -1.27
CA VAL A 72 -3.81 -16.47 -0.65
C VAL A 72 -2.42 -17.08 -0.77
N GLU A 73 -1.78 -16.96 -1.94
CA GLU A 73 -0.43 -17.44 -2.17
C GLU A 73 0.60 -16.72 -1.28
N VAL A 74 0.51 -15.39 -1.17
CA VAL A 74 1.37 -14.58 -0.29
C VAL A 74 1.22 -15.00 1.18
N ILE A 75 -0.01 -15.14 1.67
CA ILE A 75 -0.26 -15.57 3.06
C ILE A 75 0.24 -17.01 3.30
N ARG A 76 0.04 -17.91 2.34
CA ARG A 76 0.55 -19.29 2.44
C ARG A 76 2.07 -19.28 2.54
N TRP A 77 2.74 -18.54 1.67
CA TRP A 77 4.20 -18.37 1.73
C TRP A 77 4.64 -17.80 3.08
N ALA A 78 3.99 -16.73 3.56
CA ALA A 78 4.37 -16.08 4.81
C ALA A 78 4.29 -17.04 6.00
N LYS A 79 3.19 -17.81 6.12
CA LYS A 79 3.01 -18.83 7.16
C LYS A 79 4.08 -19.93 7.11
N ALA A 80 4.47 -20.36 5.91
CA ALA A 80 5.49 -21.38 5.72
C ALA A 80 6.92 -20.87 5.99
N ASN A 81 7.12 -19.55 6.11
CA ASN A 81 8.44 -18.93 6.28
C ASN A 81 8.60 -18.22 7.63
N VAL A 82 7.69 -18.43 8.59
CA VAL A 82 7.80 -17.84 9.94
C VAL A 82 9.08 -18.29 10.65
N GLU A 83 9.56 -19.51 10.43
CA GLU A 83 10.83 -19.95 11.04
C GLU A 83 12.03 -19.14 10.57
N ALA A 84 12.05 -18.75 9.28
CA ALA A 84 13.12 -17.93 8.71
C ALA A 84 12.92 -16.43 9.00
N PHE A 85 11.67 -15.99 9.14
CA PHE A 85 11.28 -14.60 9.39
C PHE A 85 10.15 -14.56 10.44
N PRO A 86 10.48 -14.60 11.74
CA PRO A 86 9.47 -14.67 12.81
C PRO A 86 8.41 -13.56 12.75
N GLU A 87 8.79 -12.38 12.27
CA GLU A 87 7.92 -11.23 12.07
C GLU A 87 6.74 -11.49 11.13
N LEU A 88 6.84 -12.47 10.22
CA LEU A 88 5.75 -12.85 9.34
C LEU A 88 4.53 -13.40 10.09
N ALA A 89 4.69 -13.82 11.35
CA ALA A 89 3.55 -14.18 12.20
C ALA A 89 2.59 -13.01 12.46
N LEU A 90 3.05 -11.76 12.30
CA LEU A 90 2.25 -10.54 12.48
C LEU A 90 1.55 -10.08 11.19
N LEU A 91 1.88 -10.65 10.02
CA LEU A 91 1.24 -10.32 8.75
C LEU A 91 -0.21 -10.78 8.77
N HIS A 92 -1.14 -9.84 8.59
CA HIS A 92 -2.57 -10.13 8.55
C HIS A 92 -3.27 -9.42 7.40
N ALA A 93 -4.41 -10.00 6.99
CA ALA A 93 -5.29 -9.37 6.02
C ALA A 93 -6.20 -8.36 6.72
N ILE A 94 -6.38 -7.21 6.09
CA ILE A 94 -7.42 -6.25 6.46
C ILE A 94 -8.67 -6.59 5.63
N PRO A 95 -9.83 -6.83 6.27
CA PRO A 95 -11.07 -7.07 5.53
C PRO A 95 -11.43 -5.85 4.68
N ASN A 96 -11.41 -6.00 3.36
CA ASN A 96 -11.68 -4.89 2.44
C ASN A 96 -13.20 -4.69 2.24
N PHE A 97 -13.68 -3.47 2.54
CA PHE A 97 -15.09 -3.10 2.46
C PHE A 97 -15.72 -3.39 1.09
N ALA A 98 -15.00 -3.12 0.00
CA ALA A 98 -15.52 -3.31 -1.35
C ALA A 98 -15.78 -4.79 -1.68
N ARG A 99 -14.98 -5.70 -1.12
CA ARG A 99 -15.08 -7.15 -1.38
C ARG A 99 -16.16 -7.82 -0.53
N MET A 100 -16.64 -7.15 0.51
CA MET A 100 -17.63 -7.66 1.48
C MET A 100 -19.05 -7.13 1.23
N ALA A 101 -19.26 -6.42 0.11
CA ALA A 101 -20.51 -5.76 -0.24
C ALA A 101 -21.62 -6.77 -0.61
N HIS A 102 -22.28 -7.30 0.41
CA HIS A 102 -23.64 -7.86 0.29
C HIS A 102 -24.63 -6.79 0.75
N ALA A 103 -25.60 -6.47 -0.12
CA ALA A 103 -26.64 -5.48 0.16
C ALA A 103 -27.35 -5.81 1.48
N GLY A 104 -27.24 -4.94 2.48
CA GLY A 104 -27.84 -5.09 3.82
C GLY A 104 -26.86 -5.05 4.98
N LYS A 105 -25.58 -5.41 4.78
CA LYS A 105 -24.57 -5.44 5.86
C LYS A 105 -23.57 -4.28 5.84
N ASN A 106 -23.85 -3.21 5.11
CA ASN A 106 -22.87 -2.15 4.86
C ASN A 106 -22.92 -0.99 5.87
N ALA A 107 -24.04 -0.78 6.57
CA ALA A 107 -24.18 0.33 7.52
C ALA A 107 -23.39 0.08 8.81
N PHE A 108 -23.68 -1.02 9.53
CA PHE A 108 -23.02 -1.35 10.79
C PHE A 108 -21.50 -1.50 10.65
N ARG A 109 -21.00 -1.96 9.49
CA ARG A 109 -19.55 -2.14 9.31
C ARG A 109 -18.80 -0.82 9.18
N ARG A 110 -19.44 0.23 8.65
CA ARG A 110 -18.85 1.58 8.69
C ARG A 110 -18.85 2.12 10.12
N GLU A 111 -19.91 1.83 10.89
CA GLU A 111 -19.98 2.17 12.31
C GLU A 111 -18.90 1.43 13.13
N GLU A 112 -18.52 0.22 12.72
CA GLU A 112 -17.38 -0.53 13.27
C GLU A 112 -16.00 -0.03 12.77
N GLY A 113 -15.96 1.00 11.93
CA GLY A 113 -14.72 1.59 11.41
C GLY A 113 -14.15 0.93 10.17
N MET A 114 -14.92 0.10 9.46
CA MET A 114 -14.49 -0.49 8.20
C MET A 114 -14.59 0.53 7.07
N GLU A 115 -13.43 1.00 6.61
CA GLU A 115 -13.31 2.05 5.61
C GLU A 115 -13.00 1.48 4.21
N PRO A 116 -13.57 2.04 3.13
CA PRO A 116 -13.22 1.64 1.77
C PRO A 116 -11.78 2.04 1.44
N GLY A 117 -11.07 1.15 0.74
CA GLY A 117 -9.76 1.43 0.18
C GLY A 117 -8.57 1.25 1.12
N VAL A 118 -8.76 0.75 2.34
CA VAL A 118 -7.63 0.33 3.19
C VAL A 118 -6.86 -0.80 2.47
N PRO A 119 -5.51 -0.78 2.44
CA PRO A 119 -4.73 -1.84 1.79
C PRO A 119 -5.02 -3.24 2.31
N ASP A 120 -4.89 -4.25 1.45
CA ASP A 120 -5.35 -5.61 1.75
C ASP A 120 -4.55 -6.33 2.84
N LEU A 121 -3.25 -6.05 2.97
CA LEU A 121 -2.37 -6.67 3.97
C LEU A 121 -1.64 -5.62 4.81
N HIS A 122 -1.39 -5.96 6.07
CA HIS A 122 -0.62 -5.15 7.00
C HIS A 122 0.36 -6.00 7.82
N LEU A 123 1.59 -5.51 7.91
CA LEU A 123 2.67 -6.03 8.73
C LEU A 123 3.14 -4.95 9.70
N PRO A 124 2.73 -5.01 10.98
CA PRO A 124 3.02 -3.99 12.00
C PRO A 124 4.44 -4.15 12.57
N VAL A 125 5.46 -4.04 11.72
CA VAL A 125 6.86 -4.28 12.09
C VAL A 125 7.72 -3.16 11.55
N ALA A 126 8.43 -2.46 12.43
CA ALA A 126 9.28 -1.35 12.01
C ALA A 126 10.59 -1.86 11.38
N ARG A 127 10.87 -1.45 10.14
CA ARG A 127 12.10 -1.75 9.38
C ARG A 127 12.45 -0.61 8.44
N GLY A 128 13.75 -0.36 8.23
CA GLY A 128 14.24 0.58 7.22
C GLY A 128 13.70 2.01 7.33
N GLY A 129 13.43 2.48 8.55
CA GLY A 129 12.88 3.82 8.81
C GLY A 129 11.36 3.94 8.64
N TRP A 130 10.65 2.83 8.46
CA TRP A 130 9.18 2.79 8.39
C TRP A 130 8.60 2.16 9.65
N PHE A 131 7.45 2.66 10.13
CA PHE A 131 6.76 2.10 11.30
C PHE A 131 6.10 0.75 11.02
N SER A 132 5.54 0.58 9.83
CA SER A 132 4.93 -0.67 9.37
C SER A 132 4.93 -0.76 7.85
N LEU A 133 4.51 -1.92 7.34
CA LEU A 133 4.31 -2.17 5.90
C LEU A 133 2.84 -2.49 5.62
N TYR A 134 2.27 -1.77 4.65
CA TYR A 134 0.99 -2.07 4.03
C TYR A 134 1.19 -2.53 2.58
N ILE A 135 0.45 -3.54 2.16
CA ILE A 135 0.49 -4.08 0.80
C ILE A 135 -0.92 -4.09 0.23
N GLU A 136 -1.09 -3.36 -0.87
CA GLU A 136 -2.29 -3.38 -1.71
C GLU A 136 -2.09 -4.41 -2.82
N MET A 137 -2.99 -5.38 -2.92
CA MET A 137 -2.93 -6.44 -3.92
C MET A 137 -3.74 -6.05 -5.14
N LYS A 138 -3.09 -6.08 -6.30
CA LYS A 138 -3.72 -5.91 -7.61
C LYS A 138 -3.48 -7.13 -8.48
N ARG A 139 -4.21 -7.18 -9.59
CA ARG A 139 -4.03 -8.22 -10.60
C ARG A 139 -3.68 -7.60 -11.95
N LEU A 140 -3.06 -8.41 -12.78
CA LEU A 140 -3.03 -8.12 -14.21
C LEU A 140 -4.38 -8.49 -14.82
N ARG A 141 -4.80 -7.77 -15.85
CA ARG A 141 -5.98 -8.09 -16.65
C ARG A 141 -5.59 -8.32 -18.10
N PRO A 142 -6.14 -9.34 -18.77
CA PRO A 142 -5.94 -9.52 -20.19
C PRO A 142 -6.66 -8.40 -20.95
N ARG A 143 -5.98 -7.81 -21.93
CA ARG A 143 -6.53 -6.85 -22.88
C ARG A 143 -6.20 -7.32 -24.29
N ALA A 144 -7.24 -7.47 -25.11
CA ALA A 144 -7.04 -7.72 -26.54
C ALA A 144 -6.49 -6.46 -27.21
N THR A 145 -5.44 -6.63 -27.99
CA THR A 145 -4.84 -5.57 -28.81
C THR A 145 -5.00 -5.92 -30.29
N LYS A 146 -5.16 -4.90 -31.12
CA LYS A 146 -5.32 -5.08 -32.57
C LYS A 146 -4.04 -5.61 -33.26
N THR A 147 -2.88 -5.47 -32.62
CA THR A 147 -1.57 -5.69 -33.24
C THR A 147 -0.69 -6.72 -32.53
N LYS A 148 -0.92 -7.02 -31.25
CA LYS A 148 -0.05 -7.89 -30.44
C LYS A 148 -0.78 -9.05 -29.76
N GLY A 149 -2.01 -9.35 -30.16
CA GLY A 149 -2.84 -10.36 -29.49
C GLY A 149 -3.29 -9.92 -28.10
N VAL A 150 -3.35 -10.86 -27.14
CA VAL A 150 -3.71 -10.57 -25.74
C VAL A 150 -2.47 -10.13 -24.96
N VAL A 151 -2.53 -8.95 -24.35
CA VAL A 151 -1.50 -8.45 -23.43
C VAL A 151 -2.05 -8.40 -22.00
N LEU A 152 -1.17 -8.52 -21.01
CA LEU A 152 -1.52 -8.34 -19.61
C LEU A 152 -1.23 -6.90 -19.19
N GLU A 153 -2.24 -6.20 -18.67
CA GLU A 153 -2.10 -4.83 -18.14
C GLU A 153 -2.38 -4.78 -16.64
N PRO A 154 -1.68 -3.95 -15.87
CA PRO A 154 -1.99 -3.72 -14.46
C PRO A 154 -3.37 -3.09 -14.25
N THR A 155 -4.14 -3.59 -13.28
CA THR A 155 -5.31 -2.87 -12.78
C THR A 155 -4.88 -1.63 -11.97
N ARG A 156 -5.75 -0.63 -11.89
CA ARG A 156 -5.46 0.64 -11.19
C ARG A 156 -6.02 0.61 -9.77
N CYS A 157 -5.33 1.28 -8.86
CA CYS A 157 -5.89 1.59 -7.54
C CYS A 157 -7.04 2.60 -7.66
N THR A 158 -8.11 2.41 -6.90
CA THR A 158 -9.26 3.34 -6.84
C THR A 158 -8.87 4.66 -6.16
N PRO A 159 -9.68 5.73 -6.28
CA PRO A 159 -9.42 6.99 -5.57
C PRO A 159 -9.31 6.82 -4.05
N ASP A 160 -10.17 6.00 -3.43
CA ASP A 160 -10.12 5.73 -1.98
C ASP A 160 -8.82 5.03 -1.57
N GLN A 161 -8.36 4.06 -2.36
CA GLN A 161 -7.06 3.40 -2.14
C GLN A 161 -5.90 4.37 -2.23
N GLN A 162 -5.89 5.21 -3.27
CA GLN A 162 -4.85 6.23 -3.43
C GLN A 162 -4.84 7.23 -2.27
N ARG A 163 -6.02 7.58 -1.74
CA ARG A 163 -6.15 8.40 -0.53
C ARG A 163 -5.52 7.70 0.67
N TRP A 164 -5.89 6.45 0.95
CA TRP A 164 -5.30 5.68 2.05
C TRP A 164 -3.78 5.54 1.93
N HIS A 165 -3.27 5.25 0.74
CA HIS A 165 -1.83 5.15 0.51
C HIS A 165 -1.11 6.45 0.87
N GLY A 166 -1.67 7.59 0.47
CA GLY A 166 -1.12 8.91 0.79
C GLY A 166 -1.13 9.19 2.29
N MET A 167 -2.23 8.88 2.98
CA MET A 167 -2.36 9.07 4.42
C MET A 167 -1.37 8.19 5.19
N LEU A 168 -1.33 6.89 4.91
CA LEU A 168 -0.43 5.94 5.58
C LEU A 168 1.05 6.33 5.39
N ALA A 169 1.43 6.73 4.17
CA ALA A 169 2.78 7.19 3.86
C ALA A 169 3.14 8.49 4.60
N ALA A 170 2.21 9.44 4.69
CA ALA A 170 2.41 10.68 5.45
C ALA A 170 2.60 10.43 6.95
N HIS A 171 2.07 9.32 7.46
CA HIS A 171 2.23 8.88 8.84
C HIS A 171 3.41 7.90 9.06
N GLY A 172 4.38 7.85 8.14
CA GLY A 172 5.63 7.11 8.33
C GLY A 172 5.53 5.60 8.07
N ASN A 173 4.48 5.14 7.38
CA ASN A 173 4.33 3.74 7.00
C ASN A 173 4.76 3.53 5.55
N ARG A 174 5.29 2.34 5.26
CA ARG A 174 5.56 1.93 3.88
C ARG A 174 4.27 1.38 3.27
N VAL A 175 3.94 1.83 2.06
CA VAL A 175 2.81 1.29 1.28
C VAL A 175 3.32 0.86 -0.07
N ALA A 176 2.95 -0.34 -0.51
CA ALA A 176 3.32 -0.87 -1.82
C ALA A 176 2.10 -1.50 -2.51
N VAL A 177 2.11 -1.47 -3.85
CA VAL A 177 1.13 -2.15 -4.68
C VAL A 177 1.82 -3.34 -5.33
N CYS A 178 1.23 -4.54 -5.24
CA CYS A 178 1.81 -5.75 -5.82
C CYS A 178 0.80 -6.42 -6.76
N TYR A 179 1.26 -6.82 -7.95
CA TYR A 179 0.45 -7.44 -9.01
C TYR A 179 0.60 -8.96 -9.10
N THR A 180 1.58 -9.52 -8.37
CA THR A 180 1.88 -10.95 -8.34
C THR A 180 2.32 -11.37 -6.94
N ALA A 181 2.23 -12.68 -6.65
CA ALA A 181 2.64 -13.21 -5.35
C ALA A 181 4.15 -13.08 -5.17
N ASN A 182 4.92 -13.38 -6.22
CA ASN A 182 6.37 -13.22 -6.23
C ASN A 182 6.82 -11.79 -5.91
N GLU A 183 6.12 -10.78 -6.44
CA GLU A 183 6.41 -9.37 -6.15
C GLU A 183 6.19 -9.06 -4.65
N ALA A 184 5.05 -9.47 -4.10
CA ALA A 184 4.74 -9.26 -2.68
C ALA A 184 5.68 -10.04 -1.75
N VAL A 185 6.05 -11.27 -2.11
CA VAL A 185 7.04 -12.09 -1.38
C VAL A 185 8.41 -11.41 -1.39
N LYS A 186 8.86 -10.94 -2.56
CA LYS A 186 10.11 -10.20 -2.66
C LYS A 186 10.08 -8.94 -1.79
N LEU A 187 8.99 -8.18 -1.86
CA LEU A 187 8.80 -6.99 -1.04
C LEU A 187 8.90 -7.29 0.46
N LEU A 188 8.25 -8.36 0.92
CA LEU A 188 8.28 -8.78 2.33
C LEU A 188 9.70 -9.17 2.76
N ARG A 189 10.41 -9.97 1.94
CA ARG A 189 11.80 -10.34 2.21
C ARG A 189 12.69 -9.10 2.28
N ASP A 190 12.63 -8.24 1.28
CA ASP A 190 13.42 -7.00 1.23
C ASP A 190 13.07 -6.05 2.38
N TYR A 191 11.82 -6.03 2.84
CA TYR A 191 11.41 -5.23 4.00
C TYR A 191 12.00 -5.76 5.30
N LEU A 192 11.95 -7.07 5.51
CA LEU A 192 12.40 -7.70 6.75
C LEU A 192 13.92 -7.80 6.87
N THR A 193 14.65 -7.77 5.75
CA THR A 193 16.12 -7.75 5.73
C THR A 193 16.71 -6.34 5.79
N GLN A 194 15.89 -5.29 5.71
CA GLN A 194 16.36 -3.93 5.97
C GLN A 194 16.83 -3.82 7.42
N GLU A 195 17.97 -3.18 7.63
CA GLU A 195 18.47 -2.88 8.97
C GLU A 195 17.41 -2.07 9.73
N GLY A 196 16.98 -2.59 10.88
CA GLY A 196 16.19 -1.82 11.83
C GLY A 196 17.13 -0.86 12.55
N SER A 197 16.69 0.40 12.73
CA SER A 197 17.25 1.31 13.73
C SER A 197 17.09 0.66 15.10
N ARG A 198 18.05 -0.19 15.49
CA ARG A 198 18.26 -0.63 16.87
C ARG A 198 18.71 0.61 17.63
N ASN A 199 17.76 1.43 18.07
CA ASN A 199 18.04 2.33 19.17
C ASN A 199 17.63 1.55 20.42
N GLY A 200 18.67 1.09 21.14
CA GLY A 200 18.52 0.74 22.54
C GLY A 200 18.24 1.97 23.40
#